data_AF-A0A7W5G6Y0-F1
#
_entry.id   AF-A0A7W5G6Y0-F1
#
_cell.length_a   1.000
_cell.length_b   1.000
_cell.length_c   1.000
_cell.angle_alpha   90.00
_cell.angle_beta   90.00
_cell.angle_gamma   90.00
#
_symmetry.space_group_name_H-M   'P 1'
#
loop_
_entity.id
_entity.type
_entity.pdbx_description
1 polymer ?
#
loop_
_entity_poly.entity_id
_entity_poly.type
_entity_poly.pdbx_seq_one_letter_code
_entity_poly.pdbx_strand_id
1 'polypeptide(L)'
;MLGGISIWQLLIVLGIIILIFGTKKLRNVGGDLGGAVKGFKKAMNDEDKSEDGDKPQAQVRHDDEGETYDVRAERKTEEQEERK
;
A
#
# COMPACT_ATOMS: atom_id res chain seq x y z
N MET A 1 -14.53 30.15 -16.56
CA MET A 1 -14.11 30.60 -15.22
C MET A 1 -13.75 29.39 -14.34
N LEU A 2 -12.67 28.68 -14.68
CA LEU A 2 -12.19 27.51 -13.93
C LEU A 2 -10.66 27.54 -13.76
N GLY A 3 -10.06 28.74 -13.77
CA GLY A 3 -8.61 28.95 -13.69
C GLY A 3 -8.13 29.48 -12.34
N GLY A 4 -8.85 29.17 -11.25
CA GLY A 4 -8.64 29.78 -9.95
C GLY A 4 -7.96 28.89 -8.90
N ILE A 5 -7.84 27.58 -9.16
CA ILE A 5 -7.19 26.65 -8.23
C ILE A 5 -5.71 26.59 -8.61
N SER A 6 -4.93 27.45 -7.98
CA SER A 6 -3.47 27.45 -8.09
C SER A 6 -2.90 26.26 -7.32
N ILE A 7 -1.89 25.60 -7.90
CA ILE A 7 -1.12 24.53 -7.26
C ILE A 7 -0.62 24.96 -5.87
N TRP A 8 -0.29 26.24 -5.70
CA TRP A 8 0.13 26.82 -4.42
C TRP A 8 -0.95 26.77 -3.33
N GLN A 9 -2.22 26.94 -3.71
CA GLN A 9 -3.33 26.86 -2.75
C GLN A 9 -3.57 25.40 -2.33
N LEU A 10 -3.47 24.45 -3.25
CA LEU A 10 -3.60 23.02 -2.95
C LEU A 10 -2.54 22.54 -1.96
N LEU A 11 -1.29 22.99 -2.08
CA LEU A 11 -0.22 22.65 -1.14
C LEU A 11 -0.50 23.16 0.28
N ILE A 12 -1.01 24.40 0.41
CA ILE A 12 -1.36 24.98 1.71
C ILE A 12 -2.50 24.17 2.35
N VAL A 13 -3.55 23.85 1.59
CA VAL A 13 -4.68 23.04 2.06
C VAL A 13 -4.21 21.63 2.48
N LEU A 14 -3.38 20.99 1.65
CA LEU A 14 -2.79 19.68 1.96
C LEU A 14 -1.99 19.71 3.26
N GLY A 15 -1.20 20.76 3.48
CA GLY A 15 -0.43 20.95 4.72
C GLY A 15 -1.32 20.99 5.96
N ILE A 16 -2.45 21.71 5.90
CA ILE A 16 -3.42 21.78 7.01
C ILE A 16 -4.05 20.41 7.28
N ILE A 17 -4.43 19.66 6.22
CA ILE A 17 -4.98 18.32 6.36
C ILE A 17 -3.96 17.39 7.04
N ILE A 18 -2.69 17.43 6.62
CA ILE A 18 -1.62 16.64 7.24
C ILE A 18 -1.44 17.02 8.71
N LEU A 19 -1.54 18.29 9.09
CA LEU A 19 -1.42 18.74 10.48
C LEU A 19 -2.59 18.24 11.35
N ILE A 20 -3.82 18.25 10.82
CA ILE A 20 -5.02 17.78 11.55
C ILE A 20 -5.01 16.26 11.72
N PHE A 21 -4.73 15.53 10.63
CA PHE A 21 -4.79 14.07 10.64
C PHE A 21 -3.50 13.42 11.13
N GLY A 22 -2.38 14.14 11.08
CA GLY A 22 -1.03 13.63 11.31
C GLY A 22 -0.51 12.76 10.15
N THR A 23 0.81 12.68 10.01
CA THR A 23 1.47 11.86 8.97
C THR A 23 1.27 10.36 9.17
N LYS A 24 1.08 9.90 10.42
CA LYS A 24 0.90 8.47 10.75
C LYS A 24 -0.39 7.88 10.17
N LYS A 25 -1.51 8.62 10.31
CA LYS A 25 -2.81 8.20 9.77
C LYS A 25 -2.82 8.29 8.24
N LEU A 26 -2.20 9.34 7.69
CA LEU A 26 -2.09 9.53 6.25
C LEU A 26 -1.19 8.49 5.58
N ARG A 27 -0.12 8.02 6.26
CA ARG A 27 0.72 6.92 5.77
C ARG A 27 -0.01 5.58 5.75
N ASN A 28 -0.74 5.27 6.83
CA ASN A 28 -1.50 4.02 6.91
C ASN A 28 -2.54 3.93 5.80
N VAL A 29 -3.38 4.95 5.65
CA VAL A 29 -4.42 5.00 4.61
C VAL A 29 -3.83 5.23 3.22
N GLY A 30 -2.75 6.03 3.12
CA GLY A 30 -2.06 6.32 1.86
C GLY A 30 -1.31 5.12 1.30
N GLY A 31 -0.84 4.19 2.13
CA GLY A 31 -0.26 2.92 1.69
C GLY A 31 -1.29 2.04 0.97
N ASP A 32 -2.46 1.85 1.60
CA ASP A 32 -3.54 1.02 1.03
C ASP A 32 -4.08 1.61 -0.28
N LEU A 33 -4.40 2.91 -0.28
CA LEU A 33 -4.88 3.61 -1.47
C LEU A 33 -3.80 3.75 -2.53
N GLY A 34 -2.56 4.04 -2.14
CA GLY A 34 -1.42 4.18 -3.04
C GLY A 34 -1.07 2.85 -3.72
N GLY A 35 -1.17 1.73 -3.01
CA GLY A 35 -0.99 0.39 -3.57
C GLY A 35 -2.02 0.07 -4.65
N ALA A 36 -3.31 0.33 -4.36
CA ALA A 36 -4.39 0.13 -5.32
C ALA A 36 -4.22 1.00 -6.58
N VAL A 37 -3.90 2.28 -6.40
CA VAL A 37 -3.67 3.23 -7.51
C VAL A 37 -2.41 2.85 -8.31
N LYS A 38 -1.35 2.35 -7.66
CA LYS A 38 -0.14 1.87 -8.34
C LYS A 38 -0.43 0.67 -9.24
N GLY A 39 -1.25 -0.27 -8.78
CA GLY A 39 -1.71 -1.41 -9.59
C GLY A 39 -2.54 -0.96 -10.79
N PHE A 40 -3.49 -0.04 -10.58
CA PHE A 40 -4.30 0.54 -11.65
C PHE A 40 -3.47 1.29 -12.69
N LYS A 41 -2.53 2.13 -12.25
CA LYS A 41 -1.61 2.83 -13.16
C LYS A 41 -0.74 1.84 -13.95
N LYS A 42 -0.25 0.79 -13.30
CA LYS A 42 0.57 -0.23 -13.96
C LYS A 42 -0.24 -0.97 -15.05
N ALA A 43 -1.46 -1.38 -14.75
CA ALA A 43 -2.34 -2.05 -15.72
C ALA A 43 -2.66 -1.13 -16.92
N MET A 44 -3.02 0.13 -16.66
CA MET A 44 -3.24 1.10 -17.75
C MET A 44 -1.99 1.35 -18.59
N ASN A 45 -0.81 1.44 -17.96
CA ASN A 45 0.45 1.65 -18.70
C ASN A 45 0.94 0.38 -19.42
N ASP A 46 0.53 -0.83 -19.01
CA ASP A 46 0.83 -2.08 -19.72
C ASP A 46 -0.07 -2.25 -20.96
N GLU A 47 -1.34 -1.82 -20.88
CA GLU A 47 -2.21 -1.74 -22.06
C GLU A 47 -1.64 -0.77 -23.11
N ASP A 48 -1.14 0.40 -22.67
CA ASP A 48 -0.48 1.38 -23.56
C ASP A 48 0.90 0.94 -24.08
N LYS A 49 1.60 0.03 -23.38
CA LYS A 49 2.92 -0.51 -23.79
C LYS A 49 2.85 -1.80 -24.59
N SER A 50 1.66 -2.33 -24.85
CA SER A 50 1.50 -3.49 -25.73
C SER A 50 1.84 -3.19 -27.20
N GLU A 51 2.25 -1.96 -27.53
CA GLU A 51 2.79 -1.57 -28.84
C GLU A 51 4.33 -1.41 -28.91
N ASP A 52 5.09 -1.49 -27.80
CA ASP A 52 6.57 -1.47 -27.91
C ASP A 52 7.31 -2.15 -26.75
N GLY A 53 8.32 -2.94 -27.11
CA GLY A 53 8.83 -4.07 -26.34
C GLY A 53 9.52 -3.80 -25.00
N ASP A 54 9.47 -4.84 -24.16
CA ASP A 54 10.43 -5.28 -23.15
C ASP A 54 10.84 -4.27 -22.05
N LYS A 55 10.25 -4.40 -20.84
CA LYS A 55 10.93 -4.12 -19.56
C LYS A 55 10.40 -5.00 -18.40
N PRO A 56 11.25 -5.79 -17.72
CA PRO A 56 10.89 -6.45 -16.47
C PRO A 56 11.04 -5.44 -15.32
N GLN A 57 9.92 -4.88 -14.81
CA GLN A 57 9.98 -3.99 -13.65
C GLN A 57 9.81 -4.76 -12.34
N ALA A 58 11.00 -4.97 -11.76
CA ALA A 58 11.38 -5.56 -10.49
C ALA A 58 10.58 -5.13 -9.24
N GLN A 59 10.41 -6.13 -8.38
CA GLN A 59 10.56 -6.14 -6.91
C GLN A 59 9.72 -5.16 -6.08
N VAL A 60 8.71 -5.72 -5.42
CA VAL A 60 8.18 -5.18 -4.15
C VAL A 60 9.19 -5.59 -3.06
N ARG A 61 10.10 -4.69 -2.68
CA ARG A 61 10.85 -4.82 -1.43
C ARG A 61 10.01 -4.21 -0.31
N HIS A 62 9.53 -5.06 0.59
CA HIS A 62 9.16 -4.66 1.96
C HIS A 62 10.46 -4.64 2.75
N ASP A 63 11.09 -3.48 2.92
CA ASP A 63 11.97 -3.23 4.05
C ASP A 63 11.09 -2.65 5.16
N ASP A 64 10.40 -3.52 5.89
CA ASP A 64 9.79 -3.22 7.18
C ASP A 64 10.58 -4.01 8.23
N GLU A 65 11.73 -3.48 8.62
CA GLU A 65 12.38 -3.80 9.89
C GLU A 65 11.45 -3.30 11.01
N GLY A 66 10.55 -4.18 11.42
CA GLY A 66 9.50 -3.89 12.39
C GLY A 66 8.80 -5.17 12.80
N GLU A 67 9.54 -6.05 13.49
CA GLU A 67 9.09 -7.15 14.35
C GLU A 67 7.56 -7.39 14.34
N THR A 68 7.08 -8.11 13.33
CA THR A 68 5.73 -8.68 13.36
C THR A 68 5.85 -10.00 14.11
N TYR A 69 5.37 -10.03 15.34
CA TYR A 69 5.31 -11.23 16.17
C TYR A 69 4.31 -12.23 15.54
N ASP A 70 4.81 -13.23 14.84
CA ASP A 70 4.04 -14.39 14.40
C ASP A 70 3.57 -15.19 15.64
N VAL A 71 2.31 -15.04 16.03
CA VAL A 71 1.68 -15.94 17.01
C VAL A 71 1.46 -17.28 16.31
N ARG A 72 2.43 -18.18 16.48
CA ARG A 72 2.34 -19.59 16.10
C ARG A 72 1.20 -20.24 16.88
N ALA A 73 0.08 -20.49 16.22
CA ALA A 73 -0.99 -21.32 16.77
C ALA A 73 -0.51 -22.79 16.85
N GLU A 74 0.09 -23.19 17.97
CA GLU A 74 0.24 -24.59 18.34
C GLU A 74 -1.15 -25.18 18.60
N ARG A 75 -1.75 -25.87 17.62
CA ARG A 75 -2.68 -26.96 17.93
C ARG A 75 -1.86 -28.23 18.09
N LYS A 76 -1.45 -28.43 19.34
CA LYS A 76 -0.93 -29.70 19.84
C LYS A 76 -1.94 -30.79 19.52
N THR A 77 -1.54 -31.71 18.64
CA THR A 77 -2.14 -33.02 18.46
C THR A 77 -2.29 -33.67 19.83
N GLU A 78 -3.52 -33.87 20.30
CA GLU A 78 -3.80 -34.77 21.40
C GLU A 78 -3.63 -36.20 20.87
N GLU A 79 -2.50 -36.78 21.24
CA GLU A 79 -2.20 -38.19 21.11
C GLU A 79 -3.19 -39.05 21.89
N GLN A 80 -3.55 -40.19 21.28
CA GLN A 80 -3.71 -41.49 21.95
C GLN A 80 -4.00 -41.48 23.45
N GLU A 81 -5.28 -41.50 23.83
CA GLU A 81 -5.72 -42.18 25.06
C GLU A 81 -7.24 -42.41 25.03
N GLU A 82 -7.75 -43.25 24.12
CA GLU A 82 -9.01 -44.00 24.29
C GLU A 82 -9.35 -44.80 23.01
N ARG A 83 -8.78 -46.00 22.91
CA ARG A 83 -9.47 -47.17 22.33
C ARG A 83 -8.71 -48.41 22.77
N LYS A 84 -9.04 -48.83 23.99
CA LYS A 84 -9.35 -50.24 24.20
C LYS A 84 -10.53 -50.64 23.31
#